data_AF-A0A9D7GTZ8-F1
#
_entry.id   AF-A0A9D7GTZ8-F1
#
_cell.length_a   1.000
_cell.length_b   1.000
_cell.length_c   1.000
_cell.angle_alpha   90.00
_cell.angle_beta   90.00
_cell.angle_gamma   90.00
#
_symmetry.space_group_name_H-M   'P 1'
#
loop_
_entity.id
_entity.type
_entity.pdbx_description
1 polymer ?
#
loop_
_entity_poly.entity_id
_entity_poly.type
_entity_poly.pdbx_seq_one_letter_code
_entity_poly.pdbx_strand_id
1 'polypeptide(L)'
;MPSAALVLLLALAPNAPDRSVSPADTVHCVAAARFLREQQHMVAAIDRDTIDDWRTGRRLSGCRVTAAGTTTSGIANEAVRFYERLRTAGWTRTPEPRDAPNEASLRFRWQRSDCVFNINDEARLGTDAELRVNEALQHVPGTTRYHVLALCMPALPASP
;
A
#
# COMPACT_ATOMS: atom_id res chain seq x y z
N MET A 1 -18.07 19.96 -68.31
CA MET A 1 -18.99 19.23 -67.42
C MET A 1 -19.24 17.85 -68.02
N PRO A 2 -19.19 16.73 -67.28
CA PRO A 2 -18.27 16.35 -66.20
C PRO A 2 -17.48 15.06 -66.52
N SER A 3 -16.24 14.97 -66.03
CA SER A 3 -15.43 13.74 -66.06
C SER A 3 -15.76 12.88 -64.84
N ALA A 4 -15.96 11.58 -65.06
CA ALA A 4 -16.06 10.57 -64.04
C ALA A 4 -14.67 10.17 -63.51
N ALA A 5 -14.53 10.01 -62.20
CA ALA A 5 -13.54 9.14 -61.59
C ALA A 5 -14.08 8.62 -60.25
N LEU A 6 -14.43 7.34 -60.26
CA LEU A 6 -14.75 6.52 -59.10
C LEU A 6 -13.46 5.73 -58.77
N VAL A 7 -12.87 5.90 -57.58
CA VAL A 7 -11.96 4.90 -57.00
C VAL A 7 -12.28 4.73 -55.52
N LEU A 8 -12.17 3.47 -55.14
CA LEU A 8 -12.71 2.75 -54.01
C LEU A 8 -11.78 2.77 -52.79
N LEU A 9 -12.39 2.71 -51.59
CA LEU A 9 -12.04 1.84 -50.44
C LEU A 9 -10.62 1.90 -49.85
N LEU A 10 -10.54 2.31 -48.57
CA LEU A 10 -9.98 1.48 -47.49
C LEU A 10 -10.37 2.04 -46.10
N ALA A 11 -11.35 1.37 -45.48
CA ALA A 11 -11.57 1.44 -44.05
C ALA A 11 -10.53 0.55 -43.35
N LEU A 12 -9.68 1.15 -42.51
CA LEU A 12 -8.94 0.49 -41.44
C LEU A 12 -8.90 1.44 -40.24
N ALA A 13 -9.86 1.29 -39.33
CA ALA A 13 -9.55 1.44 -37.90
C ALA A 13 -8.90 0.11 -37.43
N PRO A 14 -8.26 -0.02 -36.25
CA PRO A 14 -8.21 0.92 -35.12
C PRO A 14 -6.82 0.93 -34.42
N ASN A 15 -6.76 1.50 -33.22
CA ASN A 15 -5.75 1.23 -32.18
C ASN A 15 -4.39 1.93 -32.34
N ALA A 16 -4.36 3.25 -32.12
CA ALA A 16 -3.34 3.68 -31.18
C ALA A 16 -3.58 2.88 -29.88
N PRO A 17 -2.58 2.21 -29.29
CA PRO A 17 -2.74 1.78 -27.92
C PRO A 17 -2.95 3.09 -27.16
N ASP A 18 -4.22 3.37 -26.86
CA ASP A 18 -4.56 4.11 -25.68
C ASP A 18 -3.66 3.47 -24.62
N ARG A 19 -2.72 4.24 -24.09
CA ARG A 19 -2.12 3.86 -22.81
C ARG A 19 -3.25 4.06 -21.81
N SER A 20 -4.26 3.22 -21.92
CA SER A 20 -5.13 2.81 -20.85
C SER A 20 -4.14 2.36 -19.79
N VAL A 21 -3.77 3.31 -18.93
CA VAL A 21 -3.29 3.05 -17.60
C VAL A 21 -4.33 2.09 -17.10
N SER A 22 -3.96 0.80 -17.06
CA SER A 22 -4.80 -0.23 -16.47
C SER A 22 -5.34 0.35 -15.17
N PRO A 23 -6.62 0.13 -14.79
CA PRO A 23 -7.12 0.48 -13.47
C PRO A 23 -6.34 -0.35 -12.44
N ALA A 24 -5.10 0.06 -12.20
CA ALA A 24 -4.11 -0.62 -11.43
C ALA A 24 -4.26 -0.15 -9.98
N ASP A 25 -4.76 -1.09 -9.20
CA ASP A 25 -3.95 -1.73 -8.15
C ASP A 25 -3.90 -1.06 -6.77
N THR A 26 -4.86 -0.21 -6.43
CA THR A 26 -5.15 0.05 -4.99
C THR A 26 -5.85 -1.13 -4.30
N VAL A 27 -6.32 -2.14 -5.07
CA VAL A 27 -7.01 -3.33 -4.54
C VAL A 27 -6.19 -4.04 -3.47
N HIS A 28 -4.86 -4.06 -3.62
CA HIS A 28 -3.97 -4.71 -2.65
C HIS A 28 -3.93 -3.99 -1.30
N CYS A 29 -4.29 -2.70 -1.25
CA CYS A 29 -4.31 -1.89 -0.03
C CYS A 29 -5.65 -1.94 0.71
N VAL A 30 -6.73 -2.38 0.08
CA VAL A 30 -8.08 -2.30 0.65
C VAL A 30 -8.15 -3.03 2.00
N ALA A 31 -7.58 -4.24 2.07
CA ALA A 31 -7.56 -5.01 3.31
C ALA A 31 -6.73 -4.34 4.41
N ALA A 32 -5.55 -3.80 4.07
CA ALA A 32 -4.67 -3.11 5.02
C ALA A 32 -5.32 -1.82 5.54
N ALA A 33 -5.87 -0.99 4.65
CA ALA A 33 -6.55 0.25 5.02
C ALA A 33 -7.79 -0.01 5.89
N ARG A 34 -8.55 -1.06 5.58
CA ARG A 34 -9.68 -1.49 6.42
C ARG A 34 -9.22 -1.89 7.81
N PHE A 35 -8.19 -2.72 7.93
CA PHE A 35 -7.62 -3.09 9.22
C PHE A 35 -7.18 -1.86 10.03
N LEU A 36 -6.46 -0.94 9.39
CA LEU A 36 -5.96 0.28 10.03
C LEU A 36 -7.10 1.19 10.50
N ARG A 37 -8.16 1.36 9.71
CA ARG A 37 -9.29 2.22 10.06
C ARG A 37 -10.23 1.58 11.09
N GLU A 38 -10.63 0.34 10.87
CA GLU A 38 -11.71 -0.29 11.61
C GLU A 38 -11.23 -0.99 12.88
N GLN A 39 -10.05 -1.61 12.85
CA GLN A 39 -9.52 -2.39 13.97
C GLN A 39 -8.44 -1.66 14.76
N GLN A 40 -7.70 -0.76 14.11
CA GLN A 40 -6.67 0.06 14.77
C GLN A 40 -7.16 1.48 15.08
N HIS A 41 -8.35 1.85 14.62
CA HIS A 41 -8.95 3.18 14.81
C HIS A 41 -8.02 4.33 14.35
N MET A 42 -7.24 4.08 13.30
CA MET A 42 -6.32 5.06 12.73
C MET A 42 -6.99 5.87 11.61
N VAL A 43 -6.49 7.07 11.40
CA VAL A 43 -6.74 7.80 10.15
C VAL A 43 -5.82 7.21 9.08
N ALA A 44 -6.37 6.79 7.94
CA ALA A 44 -5.57 6.19 6.87
C ALA A 44 -5.98 6.70 5.48
N ALA A 45 -5.00 6.92 4.61
CA ALA A 45 -5.16 7.27 3.21
C ALA A 45 -4.52 6.20 2.31
N ILE A 46 -5.12 5.94 1.16
CA ILE A 46 -4.57 5.03 0.14
C ILE A 46 -4.12 5.85 -1.05
N ASP A 47 -2.87 5.66 -1.46
CA ASP A 47 -2.34 6.19 -2.71
C ASP A 47 -1.84 5.05 -3.60
N ARG A 48 -1.76 5.31 -4.91
CA ARG A 48 -1.06 4.42 -5.84
C ARG A 48 0.44 4.52 -5.60
N ASP A 49 1.15 3.42 -5.81
CA ASP A 49 2.60 3.41 -5.65
C ASP A 49 3.27 2.40 -6.60
N THR A 50 4.57 2.53 -6.80
CA THR A 50 5.42 1.51 -7.42
C THR A 50 6.40 1.03 -6.38
N ILE A 51 6.36 -0.27 -6.08
CA ILE A 51 7.13 -0.86 -5.00
C ILE A 51 8.37 -1.54 -5.58
N ASP A 52 9.54 -1.11 -5.11
CA ASP A 52 10.80 -1.83 -5.29
C ASP A 52 10.81 -3.05 -4.37
N ASP A 53 10.34 -4.20 -4.86
CA ASP A 53 10.30 -5.45 -4.11
C ASP A 53 11.70 -6.07 -4.04
N TRP A 54 12.45 -5.70 -2.99
CA TRP A 54 13.82 -6.18 -2.77
C TRP A 54 13.94 -7.70 -2.75
N ARG A 55 12.88 -8.42 -2.38
CA ARG A 55 12.86 -9.89 -2.32
C ARG A 55 13.00 -10.53 -3.70
N THR A 56 12.39 -9.91 -4.71
CA THR A 56 12.44 -10.41 -6.09
C THR A 56 13.32 -9.54 -7.00
N GLY A 57 13.79 -8.39 -6.51
CA GLY A 57 14.51 -7.38 -7.30
C GLY A 57 13.64 -6.69 -8.35
N ARG A 58 12.32 -6.80 -8.25
CA ARG A 58 11.37 -6.29 -9.26
C ARG A 58 10.69 -5.02 -8.78
N ARG A 59 10.40 -4.14 -9.74
CA ARG A 59 9.43 -3.05 -9.58
C ARG A 59 8.03 -3.56 -9.85
N LEU A 60 7.15 -3.43 -8.86
CA LEU A 60 5.78 -3.91 -8.93
C LEU A 60 4.80 -2.75 -8.85
N SER A 61 3.79 -2.77 -9.70
CA SER A 61 2.59 -1.95 -9.52
C SER A 61 1.90 -2.35 -8.22
N GLY A 62 1.59 -1.37 -7.39
CA GLY A 62 0.94 -1.60 -6.12
C GLY A 62 0.35 -0.31 -5.57
N CYS A 63 0.32 -0.24 -4.26
CA CYS A 63 -0.26 0.89 -3.56
C CYS A 63 0.34 1.02 -2.17
N ARG A 64 0.09 2.18 -1.56
CA ARG A 64 0.54 2.48 -0.22
C ARG A 64 -0.64 2.91 0.64
N VAL A 65 -0.63 2.45 1.88
CA VAL A 65 -1.48 3.01 2.94
C VAL A 65 -0.61 3.82 3.87
N THR A 66 -0.90 5.10 3.98
CA THR A 66 -0.32 5.99 5.00
C THR A 66 -1.33 6.15 6.11
N ALA A 67 -0.96 5.87 7.35
CA ALA A 67 -1.85 5.99 8.50
C ALA A 67 -1.19 6.65 9.70
N ALA A 68 -1.99 7.33 10.51
CA ALA A 68 -1.59 7.94 11.77
C ALA A 68 -2.57 7.56 12.89
N GLY A 69 -2.02 7.27 14.06
CA GLY A 69 -2.75 6.92 15.27
C GLY A 69 -2.05 7.43 16.52
N THR A 70 -2.60 7.10 17.68
CA THR A 70 -2.06 7.49 18.98
C THR A 70 -1.92 6.28 19.90
N THR A 71 -0.91 6.27 20.76
CA THR A 71 -0.71 5.22 21.78
C THR A 71 -0.32 5.83 23.13
N THR A 72 -0.71 5.17 24.22
CA THR A 72 -0.27 5.49 25.59
C THR A 72 0.90 4.62 26.04
N SER A 73 1.21 3.55 25.31
CA SER A 73 2.16 2.51 25.75
C SER A 73 3.58 2.72 25.25
N GLY A 74 3.82 3.79 24.48
CA GLY A 74 5.05 4.00 23.73
C GLY A 74 5.11 3.16 22.44
N ILE A 75 5.88 3.64 21.47
CA ILE A 75 5.85 3.14 20.09
C ILE A 75 6.41 1.72 19.97
N ALA A 76 7.46 1.38 20.73
CA ALA A 76 8.04 0.03 20.70
C ALA A 76 7.04 -1.04 21.15
N ASN A 77 6.33 -0.80 22.25
CA ASN A 77 5.27 -1.69 22.73
C ASN A 77 4.08 -1.72 21.76
N GLU A 78 3.75 -0.58 21.16
CA GLU A 78 2.68 -0.51 20.16
C GLU A 78 3.01 -1.32 18.91
N ALA A 79 4.26 -1.30 18.45
CA ALA A 79 4.69 -2.07 17.29
C ALA A 79 4.51 -3.58 17.51
N VAL A 80 4.91 -4.09 18.68
CA VAL A 80 4.70 -5.50 19.05
C VAL A 80 3.22 -5.86 19.00
N ARG A 81 2.38 -5.06 19.68
CA ARG A 81 0.92 -5.28 19.73
C ARG A 81 0.27 -5.16 18.36
N PHE A 82 0.73 -4.24 17.52
CA PHE A 82 0.23 -4.07 16.15
C PHE A 82 0.41 -5.35 15.34
N TYR A 83 1.60 -5.95 15.37
CA TYR A 83 1.87 -7.19 14.64
C TYR A 83 1.12 -8.39 15.22
N GLU A 84 0.90 -8.44 16.53
CA GLU A 84 0.00 -9.43 17.14
C GLU A 84 -1.44 -9.26 16.65
N ARG A 85 -1.96 -8.02 16.59
CA ARG A 85 -3.31 -7.74 16.09
C ARG A 85 -3.46 -8.09 14.62
N LEU A 86 -2.45 -7.86 13.77
CA LEU A 86 -2.46 -8.31 12.39
C LEU A 86 -2.62 -9.84 12.29
N ARG A 87 -1.83 -10.60 13.07
CA ARG A 87 -1.93 -12.08 13.11
C ARG A 87 -3.31 -12.53 13.55
N THR A 88 -3.83 -11.95 14.63
CA THR A 88 -5.18 -12.26 15.15
C THR A 88 -6.28 -11.91 14.13
N ALA A 89 -6.09 -10.87 13.33
CA ALA A 89 -7.00 -10.50 12.26
C ALA A 89 -6.97 -11.46 11.05
N GLY A 90 -6.07 -12.46 11.03
CA GLY A 90 -5.95 -13.48 9.98
C GLY A 90 -4.85 -13.21 8.96
N TRP A 91 -4.02 -12.18 9.16
CA TRP A 91 -2.86 -11.95 8.29
C TRP A 91 -1.77 -12.98 8.56
N THR A 92 -1.25 -13.58 7.51
CA THR A 92 -0.19 -14.59 7.62
C THR A 92 1.16 -13.91 7.50
N ARG A 93 2.05 -14.07 8.49
CA ARG A 93 3.43 -13.60 8.35
C ARG A 93 4.09 -14.38 7.21
N THR A 94 4.80 -13.68 6.33
CA THR A 94 5.66 -14.30 5.32
C THR A 94 7.11 -13.99 5.68
N PRO A 95 7.74 -14.78 6.57
CA PRO A 95 9.07 -14.49 7.07
C PRO A 95 10.06 -14.42 5.91
N GLU A 96 10.94 -13.43 5.95
CA GLU A 96 12.04 -13.28 5.03
C GLU A 96 13.34 -13.69 5.75
N PRO A 97 14.29 -14.36 5.07
CA PRO A 97 15.56 -14.79 5.68
C PRO A 97 16.39 -13.65 6.29
N ARG A 98 16.11 -12.41 5.90
CA ARG A 98 16.81 -11.20 6.34
C ARG A 98 16.02 -10.39 7.35
N ASP A 99 14.83 -10.83 7.76
CA ASP A 99 14.06 -10.12 8.77
C ASP A 99 14.90 -10.07 10.07
N ALA A 100 15.31 -8.88 10.50
CA ALA A 100 15.99 -8.73 11.77
C ALA A 100 15.03 -9.07 12.94
N PRO A 101 15.52 -9.64 14.07
CA PRO A 101 14.66 -9.99 15.21
C PRO A 101 13.83 -8.81 15.77
N ASN A 102 14.30 -7.58 15.54
CA ASN A 102 13.73 -6.34 16.08
C ASN A 102 13.22 -5.40 14.97
N GLU A 103 12.95 -5.92 13.77
CA GLU A 103 12.62 -5.07 12.63
C GLU A 103 11.28 -4.34 12.83
N ALA A 104 11.33 -3.01 12.67
CA ALA A 104 10.14 -2.16 12.65
C ALA A 104 9.30 -2.34 11.36
N SER A 105 9.80 -3.15 10.40
CA SER A 105 9.19 -3.41 9.10
C SER A 105 8.97 -4.90 8.89
N LEU A 106 7.72 -5.37 8.82
CA LEU A 106 7.43 -6.80 8.63
C LEU A 106 6.42 -7.03 7.50
N ARG A 107 6.65 -8.12 6.74
CA ARG A 107 5.77 -8.52 5.63
C ARG A 107 4.68 -9.49 6.05
N PHE A 108 3.44 -9.16 5.69
CA PHE A 108 2.28 -10.01 5.92
C PHE A 108 1.47 -10.19 4.64
N ARG A 109 0.88 -11.37 4.51
CA ARG A 109 0.00 -11.75 3.41
C ARG A 109 -1.46 -11.73 3.83
N TRP A 110 -2.29 -11.15 2.98
CA TRP A 110 -3.74 -11.29 3.00
C TRP A 110 -4.21 -11.76 1.62
N GLN A 111 -4.67 -13.01 1.54
CA GLN A 111 -5.09 -13.62 0.28
C GLN A 111 -4.01 -13.47 -0.81
N ARG A 112 -4.27 -12.67 -1.85
CA ARG A 112 -3.37 -12.44 -3.00
C ARG A 112 -2.57 -11.13 -2.88
N SER A 113 -2.45 -10.56 -1.69
CA SER A 113 -1.74 -9.31 -1.43
C SER A 113 -0.65 -9.53 -0.40
N ASP A 114 0.56 -9.11 -0.69
CA ASP A 114 1.63 -8.95 0.31
C ASP A 114 1.72 -7.48 0.67
N CYS A 115 1.76 -7.19 1.98
CA CYS A 115 1.96 -5.84 2.49
C CYS A 115 3.17 -5.82 3.43
N VAL A 116 4.09 -4.89 3.20
CA VAL A 116 5.18 -4.57 4.13
C VAL A 116 4.70 -3.44 5.02
N PHE A 117 4.51 -3.73 6.30
CA PHE A 117 4.08 -2.77 7.30
C PHE A 117 5.29 -2.20 8.02
N ASN A 118 5.36 -0.89 8.16
CA ASN A 118 6.40 -0.17 8.91
C ASN A 118 5.74 0.64 10.01
N ILE A 119 6.23 0.53 11.24
CA ILE A 119 5.79 1.37 12.37
C ILE A 119 6.84 2.44 12.61
N ASN A 120 6.42 3.71 12.54
CA ASN A 120 7.30 4.87 12.70
C ASN A 120 6.81 5.77 13.84
N ASP A 121 7.75 6.44 14.49
CA ASP A 121 7.54 7.49 15.48
C ASP A 121 7.12 8.83 14.86
N GLU A 122 7.60 9.10 13.64
CA GLU A 122 7.29 10.30 12.87
C GLU A 122 6.91 9.97 11.42
N ALA A 123 6.32 10.97 10.74
CA ALA A 123 6.13 10.92 9.29
C ALA A 123 7.50 10.92 8.61
N ARG A 124 7.73 10.02 7.65
CA ARG A 124 9.07 9.75 7.08
C ARG A 124 9.17 10.13 5.60
N LEU A 125 8.05 10.31 4.89
CA LEU A 125 8.07 10.41 3.42
C LEU A 125 7.86 11.84 2.89
N GLY A 126 7.40 12.78 3.71
CA GLY A 126 7.06 14.15 3.30
C GLY A 126 5.94 14.22 2.27
N THR A 127 4.98 13.28 2.30
CA THR A 127 3.94 13.17 1.26
C THR A 127 2.63 13.89 1.63
N ASP A 128 1.83 14.27 0.62
CA ASP A 128 0.50 14.87 0.86
C ASP A 128 -0.41 13.96 1.70
N ALA A 129 -0.30 12.64 1.56
CA ALA A 129 -1.06 11.71 2.39
C ALA A 129 -0.63 11.76 3.85
N GLU A 130 0.68 11.88 4.13
CA GLU A 130 1.15 12.06 5.51
C GLU A 130 0.61 13.37 6.09
N LEU A 131 0.63 14.47 5.34
CA LEU A 131 0.03 15.72 5.78
C LEU A 131 -1.45 15.53 6.12
N ARG A 132 -2.25 14.98 5.19
CA ARG A 132 -3.69 14.76 5.37
C ARG A 132 -4.02 13.91 6.60
N VAL A 133 -3.30 12.80 6.83
CA VAL A 133 -3.59 11.95 8.00
C VAL A 133 -3.15 12.58 9.31
N ASN A 134 -2.09 13.39 9.29
CA ASN A 134 -1.61 14.11 10.47
C ASN A 134 -2.55 15.26 10.88
N GLU A 135 -3.09 15.98 9.90
CA GLU A 135 -4.07 17.06 10.12
C GLU A 135 -5.41 16.51 10.62
N ALA A 136 -5.86 15.37 10.06
CA ALA A 136 -7.11 14.75 10.44
C ALA A 136 -7.04 13.98 11.78
N LEU A 137 -5.85 13.57 12.23
CA LEU A 137 -5.69 12.88 13.50
C LEU A 137 -5.86 13.86 14.67
N GLN A 138 -6.94 13.66 15.43
CA GLN A 138 -7.21 14.43 16.63
C GLN A 138 -6.14 14.18 17.69
N HIS A 139 -5.72 15.27 18.35
CA HIS A 139 -4.82 15.16 19.50
C HIS A 139 -5.58 14.62 20.71
N VAL A 140 -5.07 13.55 21.30
CA VAL A 140 -5.59 12.97 22.55
C VAL A 140 -4.54 13.21 23.65
N PRO A 141 -4.87 13.96 24.72
CA PRO A 141 -3.92 14.23 25.79
C PRO A 141 -3.35 12.96 26.43
N GLY A 142 -2.05 12.99 26.76
CA GLY A 142 -1.36 11.84 27.37
C GLY A 142 -1.04 10.70 26.40
N THR A 143 -1.24 10.89 25.10
CA THR A 143 -0.87 9.93 24.06
C THR A 143 0.26 10.45 23.18
N THR A 144 1.02 9.53 22.60
CA THR A 144 2.04 9.81 21.59
C THR A 144 1.50 9.40 20.23
N ARG A 145 1.68 10.28 19.24
CA ARG A 145 1.38 9.96 17.84
C ARG A 145 2.36 8.92 17.30
N TYR A 146 1.89 8.02 16.46
CA TYR A 146 2.72 7.13 15.66
C TYR A 146 2.11 6.93 14.28
N HIS A 147 2.92 6.42 13.36
CA HIS A 147 2.55 6.25 11.97
C HIS A 147 2.72 4.80 11.54
N VAL A 148 1.86 4.38 10.62
CA VAL A 148 1.97 3.09 9.94
C VAL A 148 2.02 3.32 8.44
N LEU A 149 3.04 2.74 7.81
CA LEU A 149 3.16 2.68 6.38
C LEU A 149 2.97 1.24 5.91
N ALA A 150 1.97 0.98 5.07
CA ALA A 150 1.80 -0.32 4.43
C ALA A 150 2.06 -0.21 2.93
N LEU A 151 3.11 -0.86 2.43
CA LEU A 151 3.40 -0.99 1.00
C LEU A 151 2.84 -2.32 0.51
N CYS A 152 1.75 -2.28 -0.26
CA CYS A 152 1.01 -3.46 -0.68
C CYS A 152 1.15 -3.73 -2.18
N MET A 153 1.41 -4.99 -2.51
CA MET A 153 1.69 -5.49 -3.85
C MET A 153 1.01 -6.84 -4.08
N PRO A 154 0.90 -7.30 -5.33
CA PRO A 154 0.51 -8.68 -5.62
C PRO A 154 1.39 -9.67 -4.84
N ALA A 155 0.76 -10.66 -4.22
CA ALA A 155 1.48 -11.72 -3.55
C ALA A 155 2.32 -12.52 -4.57
N LEU A 156 3.60 -12.68 -4.26
CA LEU A 156 4.53 -13.47 -5.08
C LEU A 156 4.99 -14.71 -4.28
N PRO A 157 5.29 -15.84 -4.94
CA PRO A 157 5.84 -17.00 -4.23
C PRO A 157 7.15 -16.63 -3.53
N ALA A 158 7.42 -17.19 -2.36
CA ALA A 158 8.72 -17.04 -1.70
C ALA A 158 9.83 -17.55 -2.64
N SER A 159 10.97 -16.86 -2.66
CA SER A 159 12.13 -17.35 -3.40
C SER A 159 12.66 -18.59 -2.67
N PRO A 160 13.01 -19.69 -3.38
CA PRO A 160 13.58 -20.89 -2.77
C PRO A 160 14.86 -20.61 -1.97
#